data_AF-A0A238DQ67-F1
#
_entry.id   AF-A0A238DQ67-F1
#
_cell.length_a   1.000
_cell.length_b   1.000
_cell.length_c   1.000
_cell.angle_alpha   90.00
_cell.angle_beta   90.00
_cell.angle_gamma   90.00
#
_symmetry.space_group_name_H-M   'P 1'
#
loop_
_entity.id
_entity.type
_entity.pdbx_description
1 polymer ?
#
loop_
_entity_poly.entity_id
_entity_poly.type
_entity_poly.pdbx_seq_one_letter_code
_entity_poly.pdbx_strand_id
1 'polypeptide(L)'
;MVVNSYAHLKQGSLNPSQIFTTQYANAVSLFPGNAGYQAAVQSRQIPATALFQSTPTGYANLDALPEGAPLGAAGFAPANYLFSTAFREAYVNDVDANPDGAAPVDGSAPNFSTTAPTLPANPQFLLRQDLKANDLRNYTPSMPLMMCGGFNDPEVFWNQGAGAMTAVLNSKVPSDPNLRYATLDLDISGGTSGTFATQGLTSAQNATMQSMATQTQQAFTAYQAGVVSQYGATIGLETYHTNERVFCTAAARTFFSLS
;
A
#
# COMPACT_ATOMS: atom_id res chain seq x y z
N MET A 1 -6.61 -5.02 -6.88
CA MET A 1 -6.26 -6.31 -7.51
C MET A 1 -5.43 -6.04 -8.75
N VAL A 2 -4.19 -6.54 -8.78
CA VAL A 2 -3.15 -6.22 -9.78
C VAL A 2 -3.47 -6.77 -11.17
N VAL A 3 -4.36 -7.78 -11.25
CA VAL A 3 -4.62 -8.57 -12.47
C VAL A 3 -5.21 -7.73 -13.62
N ASN A 4 -5.88 -6.61 -13.32
CA ASN A 4 -6.43 -5.71 -14.33
C ASN A 4 -6.25 -4.22 -13.96
N SER A 5 -5.32 -3.90 -13.05
CA SER A 5 -4.89 -2.51 -12.91
C SER A 5 -4.35 -2.04 -14.26
N TYR A 6 -4.39 -0.73 -14.56
CA TYR A 6 -3.72 -0.08 -15.70
C TYR A 6 -2.18 -0.22 -15.68
N ALA A 7 -1.69 -1.28 -15.06
CA ALA A 7 -0.33 -1.72 -15.02
C ALA A 7 0.09 -2.23 -16.40
N HIS A 8 1.35 -2.00 -16.76
CA HIS A 8 2.01 -2.64 -17.89
C HIS A 8 2.20 -4.14 -17.62
N LEU A 9 1.10 -4.91 -17.62
CA LEU A 9 1.15 -6.36 -17.51
C LEU A 9 1.60 -6.92 -18.85
N LYS A 10 2.61 -7.79 -18.84
CA LYS A 10 2.90 -8.58 -20.05
C LYS A 10 1.69 -9.48 -20.32
N GLN A 11 1.21 -9.52 -21.57
CA GLN A 11 0.10 -10.40 -21.93
C GLN A 11 0.41 -11.85 -21.52
N GLY A 12 -0.50 -12.47 -20.74
CA GLY A 12 -0.33 -13.84 -20.26
C GLY A 12 0.60 -14.01 -19.04
N SER A 13 1.06 -12.92 -18.42
CA SER A 13 1.87 -12.97 -17.18
C SER A 13 1.12 -13.56 -15.98
N LEU A 14 -0.21 -13.54 -16.04
CA LEU A 14 -1.10 -14.06 -15.01
C LEU A 14 -2.11 -15.01 -15.66
N ASN A 15 -2.09 -16.27 -15.24
CA ASN A 15 -3.15 -17.20 -15.55
C ASN A 15 -4.13 -17.25 -14.36
N PRO A 16 -5.39 -16.79 -14.51
CA PRO A 16 -6.38 -16.83 -13.44
C PRO A 16 -6.55 -18.20 -12.78
N SER A 17 -6.34 -19.30 -13.50
CA SER A 17 -6.47 -20.65 -12.94
C SER A 17 -5.35 -21.03 -11.97
N GLN A 18 -4.22 -20.31 -11.98
CA GLN A 18 -3.15 -20.50 -11.01
C GLN A 18 -3.42 -19.71 -9.73
N ILE A 19 -4.12 -18.59 -9.87
CA ILE A 19 -4.43 -17.65 -8.79
C ILE A 19 -5.67 -18.12 -8.04
N PHE A 20 -6.78 -18.28 -8.78
CA PHE A 20 -8.11 -18.49 -8.25
C PHE A 20 -8.51 -19.96 -8.25
N THR A 21 -9.25 -20.37 -7.23
CA THR A 21 -9.98 -21.64 -7.28
C THR A 21 -10.95 -21.67 -8.46
N THR A 22 -11.31 -22.86 -8.93
CA THR A 22 -12.28 -23.06 -10.01
C THR A 22 -13.63 -22.41 -9.72
N GLN A 23 -14.06 -22.38 -8.46
CA GLN A 23 -15.28 -21.71 -8.00
C GLN A 23 -15.27 -20.20 -8.27
N TYR A 24 -14.09 -19.56 -8.26
CA TYR A 24 -13.90 -18.12 -8.44
C TYR A 24 -13.06 -17.79 -9.67
N ALA A 25 -13.03 -18.65 -10.69
CA ALA A 25 -12.23 -18.44 -11.89
C ALA A 25 -12.53 -17.11 -12.61
N ASN A 26 -13.77 -16.60 -12.46
CA ASN A 26 -14.21 -15.33 -13.02
C ASN A 26 -13.88 -14.12 -12.14
N ALA A 27 -13.24 -14.29 -10.99
CA ALA A 27 -12.88 -13.18 -10.09
C ALA A 27 -12.00 -12.14 -10.78
N VAL A 28 -11.20 -12.55 -11.77
CA VAL A 28 -10.45 -11.64 -12.64
C VAL A 28 -11.35 -10.57 -13.27
N SER A 29 -12.58 -10.90 -13.67
CA SER A 29 -13.49 -9.92 -14.31
C SER A 29 -14.10 -8.92 -13.35
N LEU A 30 -13.93 -9.11 -12.03
CA LEU A 30 -14.55 -8.27 -11.01
C LEU A 30 -13.70 -7.06 -10.62
N PHE A 31 -12.41 -7.05 -10.94
CA PHE A 31 -11.48 -6.05 -10.41
C PHE A 31 -10.48 -5.55 -11.47
N PRO A 32 -10.43 -4.24 -11.80
CA PRO A 32 -11.38 -3.21 -11.38
C PRO A 32 -12.68 -3.39 -12.17
N GLY A 33 -13.77 -3.56 -11.44
CA GLY A 33 -15.11 -3.70 -12.00
C GLY A 33 -16.10 -2.82 -11.23
N ASN A 34 -17.32 -2.74 -11.74
CA ASN A 34 -18.38 -1.91 -11.14
C ASN A 34 -19.10 -2.62 -9.98
N ALA A 35 -18.84 -3.91 -9.77
CA ALA A 35 -19.41 -4.65 -8.66
C ALA A 35 -18.68 -4.31 -7.37
N GLY A 36 -19.40 -3.74 -6.39
CA GLY A 36 -18.88 -3.57 -5.04
C GLY A 36 -18.68 -4.93 -4.36
N TYR A 37 -17.78 -4.98 -3.37
CA TYR A 37 -17.46 -6.21 -2.61
C TYR A 37 -18.71 -6.95 -2.11
N GLN A 38 -19.67 -6.25 -1.50
CA GLN A 38 -20.90 -6.85 -1.00
C GLN A 38 -21.72 -7.55 -2.11
N ALA A 39 -21.82 -6.93 -3.28
CA ALA A 39 -22.54 -7.52 -4.41
C ALA A 39 -21.83 -8.79 -4.94
N ALA A 40 -20.49 -8.77 -4.98
CA ALA A 40 -19.70 -9.93 -5.40
C ALA A 40 -19.82 -11.10 -4.40
N VAL A 41 -19.86 -10.83 -3.09
CA VAL A 41 -20.09 -11.84 -2.05
C VAL A 41 -21.52 -12.40 -2.12
N GLN A 42 -22.54 -11.53 -2.21
CA GLN A 42 -23.94 -11.95 -2.31
C GLN A 42 -24.20 -12.80 -3.57
N SER A 43 -23.55 -12.45 -4.68
CA SER A 43 -23.61 -13.20 -5.94
C SER A 43 -22.69 -14.43 -5.95
N ARG A 44 -22.01 -14.73 -4.84
CA ARG A 44 -21.07 -15.85 -4.67
C ARG A 44 -19.93 -15.87 -5.69
N GLN A 45 -19.54 -14.70 -6.19
CA GLN A 45 -18.44 -14.55 -7.15
C GLN A 45 -17.07 -14.49 -6.47
N ILE A 46 -17.05 -14.21 -5.16
CA ILE A 46 -15.89 -14.26 -4.26
C ILE A 46 -16.34 -14.77 -2.87
N PRO A 47 -15.43 -15.25 -2.01
CA PRO A 47 -15.77 -15.65 -0.65
C PRO A 47 -15.99 -14.42 0.24
N ALA A 48 -16.80 -14.57 1.29
CA ALA A 48 -16.98 -13.52 2.29
C ALA A 48 -15.68 -13.25 3.07
N THR A 49 -15.03 -14.28 3.61
CA THR A 49 -13.87 -14.10 4.49
C THR A 49 -12.62 -14.81 4.02
N ALA A 50 -12.76 -16.03 3.48
CA ALA A 50 -11.63 -16.90 3.17
C ALA A 50 -10.90 -16.46 1.90
N LEU A 51 -9.93 -15.56 2.04
CA LEU A 51 -9.06 -15.17 0.93
C LEU A 51 -8.07 -16.29 0.57
N PHE A 52 -7.74 -17.18 1.49
CA PHE A 52 -6.63 -18.12 1.33
C PHE A 52 -7.06 -19.57 1.53
N GLN A 53 -6.39 -20.50 0.84
CA GLN A 53 -6.74 -21.93 0.90
C GLN A 53 -6.42 -22.58 2.23
N SER A 54 -5.21 -22.39 2.75
CA SER A 54 -4.78 -23.00 4.01
C SER A 54 -3.80 -22.09 4.71
N THR A 55 -3.75 -22.19 6.03
CA THR A 55 -2.59 -21.72 6.77
C THR A 55 -1.37 -22.40 6.14
N PRO A 56 -0.37 -21.64 5.69
CA PRO A 56 0.86 -22.24 5.19
C PRO A 56 1.48 -23.06 6.32
N THR A 57 1.82 -24.31 6.06
CA THR A 57 2.59 -25.15 6.97
C THR A 57 3.67 -25.83 6.17
N GLY A 58 4.91 -25.82 6.65
CA GLY A 58 6.05 -26.40 5.93
C GLY A 58 6.77 -25.39 5.04
N TYR A 59 6.48 -24.10 5.19
CA TYR A 59 7.12 -23.01 4.47
C TYR A 59 7.67 -22.01 5.47
N ALA A 60 8.93 -22.14 5.85
CA ALA A 60 9.54 -21.39 6.96
C ALA A 60 9.19 -19.89 6.97
N ASN A 61 9.16 -19.26 5.80
CA ASN A 61 8.89 -17.83 5.68
C ASN A 61 7.40 -17.49 5.78
N LEU A 62 6.51 -18.36 5.30
CA LEU A 62 5.07 -18.18 5.45
C LEU A 62 4.60 -18.57 6.85
N ASP A 63 5.20 -19.61 7.45
CA ASP A 63 4.93 -20.09 8.80
C ASP A 63 5.33 -19.05 9.86
N ALA A 64 6.32 -18.21 9.55
CA ALA A 64 6.77 -17.11 10.40
C ALA A 64 5.88 -15.85 10.33
N LEU A 65 4.96 -15.76 9.35
CA LEU A 65 4.07 -14.61 9.24
C LEU A 65 2.98 -14.69 10.31
N PRO A 66 2.68 -13.59 11.04
CA PRO A 66 1.57 -13.57 11.97
C PRO A 66 0.26 -13.84 11.24
N GLU A 67 -0.67 -14.52 11.90
CA GLU A 67 -2.02 -14.71 11.37
C GLU A 67 -2.65 -13.34 11.11
N GLY A 68 -3.07 -13.10 9.86
CA GLY A 68 -3.49 -11.77 9.43
C GLY A 68 -4.71 -11.28 10.20
N ALA A 69 -4.55 -10.34 11.12
CA ALA A 69 -5.65 -9.58 11.69
C ALA A 69 -6.31 -8.70 10.60
N PRO A 70 -7.64 -8.47 10.64
CA PRO A 70 -8.58 -8.94 11.66
C PRO A 70 -9.17 -10.34 11.39
N LEU A 71 -8.90 -10.96 10.24
CA LEU A 71 -9.61 -12.18 9.83
C LEU A 71 -9.08 -13.47 10.48
N GLY A 72 -7.81 -13.50 10.89
CA GLY A 72 -7.18 -14.67 11.50
C GLY A 72 -7.48 -15.95 10.70
N ALA A 73 -7.95 -16.98 11.41
CA ALA A 73 -8.31 -18.27 10.82
C ALA A 73 -9.49 -18.18 9.83
N ALA A 74 -10.40 -17.20 10.00
CA ALA A 74 -11.51 -17.00 9.08
C ALA A 74 -11.06 -16.52 7.69
N GLY A 75 -9.81 -16.05 7.58
CA GLY A 75 -9.15 -15.76 6.31
C GLY A 75 -8.79 -17.00 5.49
N PHE A 76 -8.98 -18.21 6.03
CA PHE A 76 -8.58 -19.47 5.42
C PHE A 76 -9.75 -20.46 5.28
N ALA A 77 -9.83 -21.15 4.14
CA ALA A 77 -10.75 -22.28 3.96
C ALA A 77 -10.23 -23.25 2.90
N PRO A 78 -10.20 -24.57 3.15
CA PRO A 78 -9.60 -25.53 2.22
C PRO A 78 -10.36 -25.70 0.90
N ALA A 79 -11.65 -25.34 0.86
CA ALA A 79 -12.53 -25.55 -0.29
C ALA A 79 -13.16 -24.27 -0.87
N ASN A 80 -13.28 -23.20 -0.08
CA ASN A 80 -14.00 -21.97 -0.45
C ASN A 80 -13.08 -20.76 -0.26
N TYR A 81 -12.01 -20.68 -1.05
CA TYR A 81 -10.96 -19.68 -0.93
C TYR A 81 -10.73 -18.90 -2.22
N LEU A 82 -10.24 -17.66 -2.14
CA LEU A 82 -9.94 -16.88 -3.33
C LEU A 82 -8.57 -17.25 -3.95
N PHE A 83 -7.49 -17.26 -3.17
CA PHE A 83 -6.12 -17.48 -3.62
C PHE A 83 -5.57 -18.84 -3.17
N SER A 84 -5.00 -19.59 -4.11
CA SER A 84 -4.38 -20.89 -3.81
C SER A 84 -3.11 -20.75 -2.95
N THR A 85 -2.85 -21.74 -2.09
CA THR A 85 -1.60 -21.77 -1.31
C THR A 85 -0.38 -21.89 -2.22
N ALA A 86 -0.47 -22.68 -3.30
CA ALA A 86 0.61 -22.85 -4.26
C ALA A 86 1.02 -21.53 -4.96
N PHE A 87 0.05 -20.67 -5.29
CA PHE A 87 0.34 -19.35 -5.85
C PHE A 87 1.07 -18.44 -4.86
N ARG A 88 0.60 -18.41 -3.60
CA ARG A 88 1.23 -17.63 -2.53
C ARG A 88 2.65 -18.09 -2.25
N GLU A 89 2.86 -19.39 -2.20
CA GLU A 89 4.17 -20.01 -2.00
C GLU A 89 5.13 -19.61 -3.12
N ALA A 90 4.74 -19.75 -4.38
CA ALA A 90 5.56 -19.35 -5.52
C ALA A 90 5.93 -17.86 -5.48
N TYR A 91 5.00 -17.00 -5.03
CA TYR A 91 5.26 -15.57 -4.84
C TYR A 91 6.31 -15.32 -3.75
N VAL A 92 6.16 -15.94 -2.57
CA VAL A 92 7.09 -15.74 -1.44
C VAL A 92 8.47 -16.31 -1.72
N ASN A 93 8.55 -17.52 -2.30
CA ASN A 93 9.83 -18.12 -2.72
C ASN A 93 10.60 -17.19 -3.67
N ASP A 94 9.91 -16.48 -4.58
CA ASP A 94 10.57 -15.50 -5.44
C ASP A 94 10.97 -14.24 -4.67
N VAL A 95 10.19 -13.78 -3.68
CA VAL A 95 10.59 -12.67 -2.79
C VAL A 95 11.90 -13.00 -2.09
N ASP A 96 12.04 -14.21 -1.55
CA ASP A 96 13.26 -14.60 -0.84
C ASP A 96 14.47 -14.73 -1.77
N ALA A 97 14.26 -15.33 -2.96
CA ALA A 97 15.32 -15.49 -3.94
C ALA A 97 15.73 -14.16 -4.61
N ASN A 98 14.79 -13.21 -4.72
CA ASN A 98 14.96 -11.93 -5.40
C ASN A 98 14.37 -10.80 -4.53
N PRO A 99 15.02 -10.45 -3.39
CA PRO A 99 14.45 -9.54 -2.41
C PRO A 99 14.23 -8.14 -2.96
N ASP A 100 13.19 -7.49 -2.43
CA ASP A 100 12.87 -6.09 -2.66
C ASP A 100 13.41 -5.27 -1.48
N GLY A 101 14.13 -4.18 -1.74
CA GLY A 101 14.71 -3.34 -0.70
C GLY A 101 13.67 -2.64 0.20
N ALA A 102 12.39 -2.67 -0.16
CA ALA A 102 11.28 -2.17 0.66
C ALA A 102 10.54 -3.27 1.46
N ALA A 103 11.00 -4.52 1.40
CA ALA A 103 10.41 -5.64 2.13
C ALA A 103 11.49 -6.34 2.99
N PRO A 104 11.52 -6.10 4.31
CA PRO A 104 12.44 -6.79 5.21
C PRO A 104 12.19 -8.30 5.20
N VAL A 105 13.26 -9.08 5.13
CA VAL A 105 13.20 -10.56 5.10
C VAL A 105 12.70 -11.16 6.42
N ASP A 106 12.75 -10.40 7.51
CA ASP A 106 12.31 -10.80 8.84
C ASP A 106 10.84 -10.42 9.13
N GLY A 107 10.13 -9.85 8.15
CA GLY A 107 8.74 -9.41 8.28
C GLY A 107 8.56 -8.16 9.14
N SER A 108 9.64 -7.49 9.56
CA SER A 108 9.56 -6.21 10.26
C SER A 108 9.04 -5.09 9.34
N ALA A 109 8.56 -3.99 9.94
CA ALA A 109 8.24 -2.80 9.18
C ALA A 109 9.52 -2.19 8.60
N PRO A 110 9.60 -1.90 7.29
CA PRO A 110 10.81 -1.34 6.70
C PRO A 110 11.12 0.04 7.27
N ASN A 111 12.41 0.34 7.44
CA ASN A 111 12.91 1.61 7.90
C ASN A 111 13.91 2.18 6.89
N PHE A 112 13.56 3.31 6.28
CA PHE A 112 14.35 3.96 5.23
C PHE A 112 15.10 5.22 5.70
N SER A 113 15.35 5.35 7.01
CA SER A 113 16.06 6.51 7.56
C SER A 113 17.50 6.64 7.08
N THR A 114 18.15 5.54 6.69
CA THR A 114 19.57 5.52 6.31
C THR A 114 19.81 5.14 4.85
N THR A 115 18.94 4.32 4.26
CA THR A 115 19.13 3.76 2.91
C THR A 115 17.82 3.76 2.14
N ALA A 116 17.83 4.30 0.92
CA ALA A 116 16.69 4.23 0.02
C ALA A 116 16.48 2.79 -0.48
N PRO A 117 15.23 2.31 -0.57
CA PRO A 117 14.95 0.97 -1.04
C PRO A 117 15.29 0.81 -2.53
N THR A 118 15.74 -0.38 -2.89
CA THR A 118 16.00 -0.79 -4.28
C THR A 118 14.86 -1.66 -4.81
N LEU A 119 14.66 -1.61 -6.14
CA LEU A 119 13.78 -2.56 -6.84
C LEU A 119 14.33 -3.99 -6.75
N PRO A 120 13.48 -5.02 -6.81
CA PRO A 120 13.96 -6.41 -6.83
C PRO A 120 14.83 -6.65 -8.06
N ALA A 121 16.01 -7.24 -7.87
CA ALA A 121 17.03 -7.30 -8.92
C ALA A 121 16.57 -8.13 -10.13
N ASN A 122 16.06 -9.35 -9.92
CA ASN A 122 15.70 -10.26 -11.01
C ASN A 122 14.49 -11.18 -10.66
N PRO A 123 13.29 -10.63 -10.37
CA PRO A 123 12.13 -11.45 -10.03
C PRO A 123 11.82 -12.46 -11.14
N GLN A 124 11.64 -13.73 -10.77
CA GLN A 124 11.28 -14.81 -11.69
C GLN A 124 9.77 -15.02 -11.74
N PHE A 125 9.05 -14.64 -10.68
CA PHE A 125 7.60 -14.75 -10.67
C PHE A 125 6.98 -13.65 -11.54
N LEU A 126 6.15 -14.02 -12.51
CA LEU A 126 5.65 -13.09 -13.54
C LEU A 126 4.87 -11.91 -12.93
N LEU A 127 4.07 -12.13 -11.88
CA LEU A 127 3.43 -11.03 -11.14
C LEU A 127 4.48 -10.04 -10.59
N ARG A 128 5.60 -10.54 -10.05
CA ARG A 128 6.65 -9.68 -9.49
C ARG A 128 7.44 -8.95 -10.57
N GLN A 129 7.59 -9.54 -11.76
CA GLN A 129 8.14 -8.83 -12.92
C GLN A 129 7.24 -7.66 -13.33
N ASP A 130 5.93 -7.89 -13.37
CA ASP A 130 4.96 -6.84 -13.69
C ASP A 130 4.94 -5.76 -12.60
N LEU A 131 4.94 -6.13 -11.31
CA LEU A 131 5.01 -5.17 -10.21
C LEU A 131 6.28 -4.31 -10.30
N LYS A 132 7.44 -4.93 -10.56
CA LYS A 132 8.71 -4.21 -10.79
C LYS A 132 8.62 -3.23 -11.97
N ALA A 133 7.96 -3.64 -13.07
CA ALA A 133 7.80 -2.79 -14.25
C ALA A 133 6.91 -1.56 -14.01
N ASN A 134 6.02 -1.63 -13.01
CA ASN A 134 5.10 -0.55 -12.62
C ASN A 134 5.56 0.19 -11.35
N ASP A 135 6.75 -0.14 -10.85
CA ASP A 135 7.29 0.47 -9.66
C ASP A 135 7.91 1.83 -9.98
N LEU A 136 7.44 2.86 -9.28
CA LEU A 136 7.87 4.25 -9.50
C LEU A 136 9.14 4.62 -8.71
N ARG A 137 9.74 3.72 -7.93
CA ARG A 137 10.97 4.02 -7.16
C ARG A 137 12.21 4.29 -8.03
N ASN A 138 12.15 4.07 -9.34
CA ASN A 138 13.18 4.54 -10.27
C ASN A 138 12.88 5.93 -10.88
N TYR A 139 11.65 6.43 -10.75
CA TYR A 139 11.20 7.68 -11.36
C TYR A 139 11.67 8.92 -10.57
N THR A 140 12.02 9.99 -11.28
CA THR A 140 12.31 11.31 -10.71
C THR A 140 11.27 12.29 -11.25
N PRO A 141 10.45 12.92 -10.38
CA PRO A 141 9.42 13.83 -10.83
C PRO A 141 10.02 15.10 -11.42
N SER A 142 9.53 15.50 -12.60
CA SER A 142 9.89 16.77 -13.27
C SER A 142 9.02 17.95 -12.86
N MET A 143 7.97 17.70 -12.07
CA MET A 143 7.03 18.68 -11.53
C MET A 143 6.96 18.53 -10.00
N PRO A 144 6.53 19.56 -9.27
CA PRO A 144 6.32 19.45 -7.83
C PRO A 144 5.43 18.25 -7.48
N LEU A 145 5.83 17.44 -6.50
CA LEU A 145 5.10 16.24 -6.07
C LEU A 145 4.67 16.37 -4.61
N MET A 146 3.39 16.11 -4.32
CA MET A 146 2.90 15.94 -2.95
C MET A 146 2.49 14.49 -2.74
N MET A 147 3.09 13.82 -1.75
CA MET A 147 2.67 12.52 -1.26
C MET A 147 1.95 12.70 0.07
N CYS A 148 0.77 12.11 0.20
CA CYS A 148 -0.04 12.18 1.41
C CYS A 148 -0.80 10.87 1.63
N GLY A 149 -0.91 10.46 2.89
CA GLY A 149 -1.60 9.26 3.37
C GLY A 149 -1.40 9.15 4.88
N GLY A 150 -1.80 8.04 5.47
CA GLY A 150 -1.66 7.75 6.90
C GLY A 150 -0.73 6.58 7.16
N PHE A 151 0.12 6.72 8.18
CA PHE A 151 0.90 5.62 8.74
C PHE A 151 0.06 4.38 9.09
N ASN A 152 -1.15 4.59 9.59
CA ASN A 152 -2.06 3.55 10.06
C ASN A 152 -3.00 3.01 8.96
N ASP A 153 -2.78 3.39 7.69
CA ASP A 153 -3.57 2.85 6.58
C ASP A 153 -3.39 1.32 6.46
N PRO A 154 -4.46 0.53 6.62
CA PRO A 154 -4.40 -0.93 6.55
C PRO A 154 -4.39 -1.47 5.11
N GLU A 155 -4.70 -0.65 4.11
CA GLU A 155 -4.77 -1.03 2.70
C GLU A 155 -3.48 -0.66 1.95
N VAL A 156 -2.93 0.52 2.23
CA VAL A 156 -1.71 1.03 1.58
C VAL A 156 -0.69 1.44 2.64
N PHE A 157 0.16 0.50 3.04
CA PHE A 157 1.12 0.72 4.11
C PHE A 157 2.09 1.87 3.80
N TRP A 158 2.14 2.83 4.72
CA TRP A 158 2.90 4.07 4.59
C TRP A 158 4.37 3.87 4.25
N ASN A 159 5.07 3.00 4.99
CA ASN A 159 6.51 2.82 4.78
C ASN A 159 6.76 2.28 3.36
N GLN A 160 6.05 1.23 2.93
CA GLN A 160 6.20 0.64 1.60
C GLN A 160 5.82 1.61 0.46
N GLY A 161 4.88 2.52 0.71
CA GLY A 161 4.46 3.56 -0.23
C GLY A 161 5.26 4.86 -0.08
N ALA A 162 4.68 5.82 0.65
CA ALA A 162 5.18 7.18 0.78
C ALA A 162 6.57 7.26 1.45
N GLY A 163 6.83 6.42 2.46
CA GLY A 163 8.12 6.37 3.14
C GLY A 163 9.26 5.94 2.20
N ALA A 164 9.05 4.86 1.44
CA ALA A 164 9.99 4.33 0.46
C ALA A 164 10.30 5.36 -0.63
N MET A 165 9.25 5.97 -1.21
CA MET A 165 9.43 6.99 -2.25
C MET A 165 10.13 8.24 -1.68
N THR A 166 9.81 8.68 -0.47
CA THR A 166 10.49 9.81 0.17
C THR A 166 11.99 9.56 0.31
N ALA A 167 12.39 8.36 0.74
CA ALA A 167 13.80 7.98 0.83
C ALA A 167 14.48 7.93 -0.55
N VAL A 168 13.80 7.41 -1.57
CA VAL A 168 14.28 7.44 -2.96
C VAL A 168 14.52 8.88 -3.43
N LEU A 169 13.54 9.77 -3.23
CA LEU A 169 13.65 11.18 -3.64
C LEU A 169 14.76 11.90 -2.88
N ASN A 170 14.88 11.69 -1.56
CA ASN A 170 15.99 12.21 -0.75
C ASN A 170 17.35 11.81 -1.33
N SER A 171 17.52 10.56 -1.78
CA SER A 171 18.79 10.09 -2.34
C SER A 171 19.15 10.73 -3.69
N LYS A 172 18.17 11.34 -4.37
CA LYS A 172 18.34 12.03 -5.66
C LYS A 172 18.60 13.53 -5.50
N VAL A 173 18.31 14.13 -4.33
CA VAL A 173 18.54 15.56 -4.09
C VAL A 173 19.97 16.02 -4.40
N PRO A 174 21.05 15.28 -4.07
CA PRO A 174 22.41 15.72 -4.40
C PRO A 174 22.69 15.84 -5.90
N SER A 175 22.00 15.05 -6.74
CA SER A 175 22.15 15.06 -8.20
C SER A 175 21.05 15.85 -8.93
N ASP A 176 19.96 16.18 -8.24
CA ASP A 176 18.85 17.00 -8.75
C ASP A 176 18.43 18.06 -7.71
N PRO A 177 19.11 19.20 -7.66
CA PRO A 177 18.79 20.26 -6.70
C PRO A 177 17.44 20.96 -6.98
N ASN A 178 16.85 20.75 -8.16
CA ASN A 178 15.55 21.33 -8.52
C ASN A 178 14.38 20.44 -8.11
N LEU A 179 14.66 19.23 -7.62
CA LEU A 179 13.65 18.32 -7.12
C LEU A 179 12.83 18.98 -6.02
N ARG A 180 11.51 19.04 -6.22
CA ARG A 180 10.57 19.67 -5.28
C ARG A 180 9.47 18.69 -4.90
N TYR A 181 9.40 18.35 -3.62
CA TYR A 181 8.32 17.50 -3.11
C TYR A 181 8.00 17.80 -1.65
N ALA A 182 6.84 17.30 -1.23
CA ALA A 182 6.43 17.24 0.16
C ALA A 182 5.77 15.90 0.46
N THR A 183 5.97 15.43 1.69
CA THR A 183 5.42 14.19 2.22
C THR A 183 4.65 14.51 3.49
N LEU A 184 3.40 14.06 3.58
CA LEU A 184 2.53 14.27 4.74
C LEU A 184 1.89 12.95 5.21
N ASP A 185 2.25 12.54 6.41
CA ASP A 185 1.54 11.52 7.17
C ASP A 185 0.40 12.19 7.96
N LEU A 186 -0.82 11.70 7.80
CA LEU A 186 -2.02 12.22 8.44
C LEU A 186 -2.15 11.81 9.92
N ASP A 187 -1.50 10.73 10.35
CA ASP A 187 -1.63 10.24 11.72
C ASP A 187 -0.79 11.05 12.71
N ILE A 188 -1.30 11.19 13.94
CA ILE A 188 -0.57 11.78 15.08
C ILE A 188 -0.38 10.74 16.20
N SER A 189 -0.50 9.43 15.92
CA SER A 189 -0.43 8.41 16.98
C SER A 189 1.01 8.09 17.39
N GLY A 190 1.28 8.01 18.70
CA GLY A 190 2.50 7.42 19.26
C GLY A 190 3.59 8.38 19.78
N GLY A 191 3.31 9.68 19.87
CA GLY A 191 4.30 10.67 20.35
C GLY A 191 5.34 11.08 19.30
N THR A 192 5.26 10.52 18.10
CA THR A 192 5.81 11.11 16.88
C THR A 192 4.78 12.10 16.34
N SER A 193 5.12 13.39 16.31
CA SER A 193 4.41 14.37 15.50
C SER A 193 4.21 13.77 14.11
N GLY A 194 2.99 13.76 13.56
CA GLY A 194 2.75 13.24 12.23
C GLY A 194 3.81 13.78 11.26
N THR A 195 4.38 12.89 10.44
CA THR A 195 5.59 13.23 9.69
C THR A 195 5.23 14.18 8.55
N PHE A 196 5.72 15.41 8.62
CA PHE A 196 5.73 16.33 7.49
C PHE A 196 7.18 16.64 7.10
N ALA A 197 7.51 16.41 5.83
CA ALA A 197 8.84 16.68 5.29
C ALA A 197 8.71 17.35 3.91
N THR A 198 9.65 18.24 3.60
CA THR A 198 9.68 18.95 2.32
C THR A 198 11.09 19.05 1.77
N GLN A 199 11.17 19.23 0.46
CA GLN A 199 12.38 19.54 -0.27
C GLN A 199 12.06 20.59 -1.34
N GLY A 200 12.95 21.57 -1.51
CA GLY A 200 12.83 22.61 -2.54
C GLY A 200 11.77 23.68 -2.27
N LEU A 201 11.27 23.82 -1.03
CA LEU A 201 10.42 24.94 -0.61
C LEU A 201 11.25 26.03 0.09
N THR A 202 10.87 27.30 -0.10
CA THR A 202 11.39 28.42 0.70
C THR A 202 10.91 28.33 2.15
N SER A 203 11.56 29.05 3.07
CA SER A 203 11.16 29.07 4.48
C SER A 203 9.71 29.52 4.69
N ALA A 204 9.23 30.50 3.92
CA ALA A 204 7.85 30.97 4.00
C ALA A 204 6.85 29.91 3.51
N GLN A 205 7.12 29.29 2.35
CA GLN A 205 6.30 28.19 1.82
C GLN A 205 6.28 27.00 2.77
N ASN A 206 7.42 26.66 3.38
CA ASN A 206 7.52 25.59 4.35
C ASN A 206 6.69 25.89 5.61
N ALA A 207 6.71 27.14 6.11
CA ALA A 207 5.88 27.54 7.25
C ALA A 207 4.37 27.43 6.95
N THR A 208 3.95 27.87 5.75
CA THR A 208 2.55 27.70 5.30
C THR A 208 2.16 26.22 5.24
N MET A 209 3.01 25.39 4.64
CA MET A 209 2.72 23.95 4.55
C MET A 209 2.74 23.25 5.91
N GLN A 210 3.66 23.62 6.80
CA GLN A 210 3.70 23.08 8.16
C GLN A 210 2.40 23.39 8.92
N SER A 211 1.89 24.62 8.79
CA SER A 211 0.61 25.00 9.41
C SER A 211 -0.56 24.20 8.84
N MET A 212 -0.61 24.03 7.51
CA MET A 212 -1.61 23.19 6.86
C MET A 212 -1.50 21.73 7.34
N ALA A 213 -0.29 21.17 7.39
CA ALA A 213 -0.04 19.79 7.78
C ALA A 213 -0.59 19.54 9.18
N THR A 214 -0.25 20.40 10.14
CA THR A 214 -0.75 20.33 11.52
C THR A 214 -2.28 20.39 11.58
N GLN A 215 -2.91 21.30 10.86
CA GLN A 215 -4.39 21.40 10.84
C GLN A 215 -5.02 20.13 10.25
N THR A 216 -4.47 19.63 9.15
CA THR A 216 -4.99 18.47 8.43
C THR A 216 -4.85 17.19 9.25
N GLN A 217 -3.70 16.99 9.89
CA GLN A 217 -3.44 15.87 10.80
C GLN A 217 -4.40 15.88 11.99
N GLN A 218 -4.60 17.05 12.62
CA GLN A 218 -5.53 17.19 13.75
C GLN A 218 -6.98 16.87 13.33
N ALA A 219 -7.39 17.39 12.17
CA ALA A 219 -8.72 17.16 11.64
C ALA A 219 -8.95 15.70 11.25
N PHE A 220 -7.97 15.04 10.62
CA PHE A 220 -8.05 13.63 10.27
C PHE A 220 -8.11 12.74 11.52
N THR A 221 -7.23 12.97 12.50
CA THR A 221 -7.22 12.22 13.76
C THR A 221 -8.56 12.34 14.49
N ALA A 222 -9.11 13.55 14.58
CA ALA A 222 -10.41 13.78 15.21
C ALA A 222 -11.56 13.12 14.43
N TYR A 223 -11.53 13.21 13.10
CA TYR A 223 -12.52 12.57 12.24
C TYR A 223 -12.50 11.05 12.41
N GLN A 224 -11.32 10.43 12.35
CA GLN A 224 -11.17 8.99 12.47
C GLN A 224 -11.57 8.49 13.86
N ALA A 225 -11.24 9.23 14.92
CA ALA A 225 -11.73 8.95 16.27
C ALA A 225 -13.27 9.01 16.35
N GLY A 226 -13.88 9.98 15.67
CA GLY A 226 -15.34 10.10 15.54
C GLY A 226 -15.97 8.89 14.82
N VAL A 227 -15.38 8.45 13.70
CA VAL A 227 -15.83 7.25 12.97
C VAL A 227 -15.76 6.02 13.87
N VAL A 228 -14.65 5.81 14.56
CA VAL A 228 -14.48 4.67 15.49
C VAL A 228 -15.48 4.75 16.65
N SER A 229 -15.71 5.94 17.21
CA SER A 229 -16.66 6.13 18.31
C SER A 229 -18.12 5.88 17.87
N GLN A 230 -18.47 6.21 16.63
CA GLN A 230 -19.86 6.12 16.14
C GLN A 230 -20.18 4.75 15.55
N TYR A 231 -19.24 4.17 14.79
CA TYR A 231 -19.47 2.97 13.98
C TYR A 231 -18.62 1.76 14.43
N GLY A 232 -17.72 1.95 15.40
CA GLY A 232 -16.81 0.92 15.89
C GLY A 232 -15.49 0.83 15.11
N ALA A 233 -14.52 0.16 15.72
CA ALA A 233 -13.15 0.07 15.21
C ALA A 233 -13.04 -0.62 13.84
N THR A 234 -13.86 -1.65 13.58
CA THR A 234 -13.87 -2.37 12.30
C THR A 234 -14.26 -1.47 11.13
N ILE A 235 -15.34 -0.70 11.26
CA ILE A 235 -15.75 0.27 10.22
C ILE A 235 -14.71 1.40 10.10
N GLY A 236 -14.12 1.82 11.22
CA GLY A 236 -12.99 2.75 11.21
C GLY A 236 -11.85 2.25 10.33
N LEU A 237 -11.46 0.98 10.47
CA LEU A 237 -10.40 0.35 9.68
C LEU A 237 -10.78 0.25 8.19
N GLU A 238 -11.97 -0.25 7.88
CA GLU A 238 -12.46 -0.44 6.49
C GLU A 238 -12.61 0.87 5.72
N THR A 239 -12.96 1.96 6.41
CA THR A 239 -13.16 3.26 5.75
C THR A 239 -11.91 4.13 5.74
N TYR A 240 -10.86 3.74 6.47
CA TYR A 240 -9.67 4.54 6.73
C TYR A 240 -9.09 5.14 5.45
N HIS A 241 -8.69 4.29 4.49
CA HIS A 241 -8.07 4.72 3.22
C HIS A 241 -8.97 5.69 2.43
N THR A 242 -10.28 5.44 2.42
CA THR A 242 -11.23 6.34 1.73
C THR A 242 -11.33 7.70 2.42
N ASN A 243 -11.25 7.73 3.76
CA ASN A 243 -11.36 8.95 4.55
C ASN A 243 -10.18 9.90 4.34
N GLU A 244 -8.97 9.37 4.12
CA GLU A 244 -7.75 10.17 3.89
C GLU A 244 -7.90 11.16 2.72
N ARG A 245 -8.62 10.76 1.67
CA ARG A 245 -8.72 11.48 0.40
C ARG A 245 -9.05 12.97 0.58
N VAL A 246 -10.01 13.30 1.45
CA VAL A 246 -10.48 14.68 1.62
C VAL A 246 -9.37 15.54 2.26
N PHE A 247 -8.67 14.99 3.24
CA PHE A 247 -7.58 15.64 3.96
C PHE A 247 -6.36 15.81 3.07
N CYS A 248 -5.96 14.76 2.34
CA CYS A 248 -4.88 14.84 1.36
C CYS A 248 -5.19 15.79 0.20
N THR A 249 -6.46 15.91 -0.21
CA THR A 249 -6.87 16.89 -1.23
C THR A 249 -6.69 18.33 -0.72
N ALA A 250 -7.03 18.61 0.54
CA ALA A 250 -6.81 19.92 1.14
C ALA A 250 -5.31 20.27 1.22
N ALA A 251 -4.49 19.30 1.61
CA ALA A 251 -3.04 19.44 1.63
C ALA A 251 -2.44 19.70 0.25
N ALA A 252 -2.84 18.90 -0.74
CA ALA A 252 -2.39 19.05 -2.12
C ALA A 252 -2.75 20.43 -2.70
N ARG A 253 -3.98 20.92 -2.48
CA ARG A 253 -4.40 22.25 -2.93
C ARG A 253 -3.50 23.35 -2.38
N THR A 254 -3.13 23.26 -1.11
CA THR A 254 -2.21 24.21 -0.48
C THR A 254 -0.81 24.08 -1.07
N PHE A 255 -0.29 22.87 -1.24
CA PHE A 255 1.04 22.67 -1.82
C PHE A 255 1.17 23.25 -3.22
N PHE A 256 0.17 23.03 -4.08
CA PHE A 256 0.20 23.49 -5.46
C PHE A 256 -0.12 24.98 -5.63
N SER A 257 -0.77 25.63 -4.65
CA SER A 257 -0.94 27.09 -4.68
C SER A 257 0.33 27.87 -4.32
N LEU A 258 1.38 27.18 -3.85
CA LEU A 258 2.70 27.76 -3.58
C LEU A 258 3.61 27.77 -4.80
N SER A 259 3.11 27.39 -5.98
CA SER A 259 3.89 27.40 -7.23
C SER A 259 3.90 28.75 -7.91
#